data_AF-A0A0K8Q096-F1
#
_entry.id   AF-A0A0K8Q096-F1
#
_cell.length_a   1.000
_cell.length_b   1.000
_cell.length_c   1.000
_cell.angle_alpha   90.00
_cell.angle_beta   90.00
_cell.angle_gamma   90.00
#
_symmetry.space_group_name_H-M   'P 1'
#
loop_
_entity.id
_entity.type
_entity.pdbx_description
1 polymer ?
#
loop_
_entity_poly.entity_id
_entity_poly.type
_entity_poly.pdbx_seq_one_letter_code
_entity_poly.pdbx_strand_id
1 'polypeptide(L)'
;MDQREIVLYRKDLFEDAKNKADFKAKYGYDLAAPKTWQQYQDISAFFTKDGMYGTDVKGGVETEYLAHVLQAGSPMVLDSNNNVVIDNAAHKQALDFYTSLVKDAPAGAPRSTGPPPRISSIRARQP
;
A
#
# COMPACT_ATOMS: atom_id res chain seq x y z
N MET A 1 -8.85 -10.71 -7.09
CA MET A 1 -9.17 -9.52 -6.29
C MET A 1 -10.62 -9.16 -6.55
N ASP A 2 -11.53 -9.45 -5.62
CA ASP A 2 -12.85 -8.81 -5.64
C ASP A 2 -12.62 -7.33 -5.32
N GLN A 3 -13.07 -6.43 -6.19
CA GLN A 3 -12.62 -5.03 -6.25
C GLN A 3 -13.01 -4.24 -5.00
N ARG A 4 -12.07 -4.12 -4.05
CA ARG A 4 -12.17 -3.25 -2.86
C ARG A 4 -11.41 -1.94 -3.00
N GLU A 5 -10.67 -1.77 -4.09
CA GLU A 5 -9.83 -0.61 -4.39
C GLU A 5 -9.57 -0.50 -5.91
N ILE A 6 -9.35 0.72 -6.40
CA ILE A 6 -9.07 1.01 -7.81
C ILE A 6 -7.60 1.40 -7.95
N VAL A 7 -6.84 0.69 -8.80
CA VAL A 7 -5.46 1.03 -9.13
C VAL A 7 -5.42 1.98 -10.31
N LEU A 8 -4.90 3.18 -10.10
CA LEU A 8 -4.57 4.14 -11.15
C LEU A 8 -3.12 3.93 -11.60
N TYR A 9 -2.88 3.99 -12.91
CA TYR A 9 -1.53 3.85 -13.47
C TYR A 9 -1.32 4.77 -14.67
N ARG A 10 -0.06 5.08 -14.96
CA ARG A 10 0.36 5.90 -16.10
C ARG A 10 0.32 5.08 -17.40
N LYS A 11 -0.75 5.25 -18.18
CA LYS A 11 -0.99 4.50 -19.41
C LYS A 11 0.18 4.61 -20.40
N ASP A 12 0.76 5.80 -20.55
CA ASP A 12 1.91 6.04 -21.43
C ASP A 12 3.14 5.20 -21.05
N LEU A 13 3.41 5.04 -19.74
CA LEU A 13 4.52 4.20 -19.28
C LEU A 13 4.28 2.71 -19.55
N PHE A 14 3.02 2.27 -19.43
CA PHE A 14 2.62 0.88 -19.67
C PHE A 14 2.50 0.53 -21.15
N GLU A 15 2.25 1.51 -22.03
CA GLU A 15 2.15 1.31 -23.47
C GLU A 15 3.51 1.41 -24.17
N ASP A 16 4.49 2.07 -23.56
CA ASP A 16 5.86 2.17 -24.07
C ASP A 16 6.49 0.80 -24.35
N ALA A 17 6.98 0.61 -25.58
CA ALA A 17 7.50 -0.66 -26.06
C ALA A 17 8.78 -1.09 -25.33
N LYS A 18 9.63 -0.13 -24.95
CA LYS A 18 10.86 -0.41 -24.22
C LYS A 18 10.54 -0.86 -22.79
N ASN A 19 9.64 -0.18 -22.10
CA ASN A 19 9.21 -0.59 -20.76
C ASN A 19 8.59 -1.99 -20.77
N LYS A 20 7.75 -2.33 -21.74
CA LYS A 20 7.21 -3.69 -21.89
C LYS A 20 8.32 -4.74 -22.06
N ALA A 21 9.29 -4.47 -22.93
CA ALA A 21 10.40 -5.39 -23.19
C ALA A 21 11.30 -5.55 -21.96
N ASP A 22 11.72 -4.44 -21.35
CA ASP A 22 12.60 -4.43 -20.17
C ASP A 22 11.92 -5.09 -18.96
N PHE A 23 10.62 -4.82 -18.75
CA PHE A 23 9.86 -5.41 -17.67
C PHE A 23 9.74 -6.93 -17.84
N LYS A 24 9.37 -7.39 -19.05
CA LYS A 24 9.27 -8.81 -19.35
C LYS A 24 10.61 -9.53 -19.22
N ALA A 25 11.70 -8.89 -19.63
CA ALA A 25 13.04 -9.43 -19.45
C ALA A 25 13.43 -9.57 -17.96
N LYS A 26 13.00 -8.63 -17.10
CA LYS A 26 13.32 -8.64 -15.68
C LYS A 26 12.45 -9.60 -14.85
N TYR A 27 11.14 -9.64 -15.10
CA TYR A 27 10.19 -10.37 -14.25
C TYR A 27 9.54 -11.59 -14.92
N GLY A 28 9.76 -11.80 -16.22
CA GLY A 28 9.29 -12.99 -16.93
C GLY A 28 7.82 -12.99 -17.34
N TYR A 29 7.11 -11.88 -17.22
CA TYR A 29 5.71 -11.74 -17.65
C TYR A 29 5.43 -10.36 -18.26
N ASP A 30 4.30 -10.23 -18.98
CA ASP A 30 3.96 -8.99 -19.67
C ASP A 30 3.56 -7.87 -18.70
N LEU A 31 4.05 -6.66 -18.96
CA LEU A 31 3.65 -5.46 -18.23
C LEU A 31 2.17 -5.15 -18.50
N ALA A 32 1.34 -5.28 -17.47
CA ALA A 32 -0.09 -5.02 -17.50
C ALA A 32 -0.57 -4.57 -16.11
N ALA A 33 -1.80 -4.05 -16.02
CA ALA A 33 -2.40 -3.69 -14.74
C ALA A 33 -2.32 -4.88 -13.74
N PRO A 34 -1.86 -4.64 -12.50
CA PRO A 34 -1.60 -5.71 -11.56
C PRO A 34 -2.89 -6.43 -11.17
N LYS A 35 -2.83 -7.76 -11.14
CA LYS A 35 -3.91 -8.64 -10.68
C LYS A 35 -3.63 -9.26 -9.31
N THR A 36 -2.37 -9.15 -8.85
CA THR A 36 -1.88 -9.69 -7.59
C THR A 36 -0.98 -8.67 -6.90
N TRP A 37 -0.79 -8.85 -5.59
CA TRP A 37 0.13 -8.04 -4.79
C TRP A 37 1.59 -8.15 -5.27
N GLN A 38 2.03 -9.36 -5.61
CA GLN A 38 3.37 -9.55 -6.17
C GLN A 38 3.56 -8.73 -7.45
N GLN A 39 2.58 -8.76 -8.36
CA GLN A 39 2.66 -7.96 -9.58
C GLN A 39 2.70 -6.47 -9.30
N TYR A 40 1.96 -6.00 -8.30
CA TYR A 40 2.00 -4.61 -7.88
C TYR A 40 3.39 -4.22 -7.35
N GLN A 41 4.00 -5.04 -6.50
CA GLN A 41 5.35 -4.83 -5.97
C GLN A 41 6.41 -4.82 -7.09
N ASP A 42 6.33 -5.74 -8.03
CA ASP A 42 7.27 -5.85 -9.14
C ASP A 42 7.19 -4.62 -10.07
N ILE A 43 5.97 -4.17 -10.37
CA ILE A 43 5.69 -2.96 -11.16
C ILE A 43 6.17 -1.72 -10.42
N SER A 44 5.90 -1.61 -9.12
CA SER A 44 6.36 -0.50 -8.30
C SER A 44 7.90 -0.43 -8.29
N ALA A 45 8.57 -1.55 -8.03
CA ALA A 45 10.02 -1.64 -8.07
C ALA A 45 10.61 -1.40 -9.47
N PHE A 46 9.87 -1.67 -10.55
CA PHE A 46 10.33 -1.41 -11.92
C PHE A 46 10.37 0.07 -12.27
N PHE A 47 9.33 0.81 -11.85
CA PHE A 47 9.18 2.23 -12.17
C PHE A 47 9.88 3.15 -11.17
N THR A 48 10.32 2.65 -10.02
CA THR A 48 11.20 3.37 -9.09
C THR A 48 12.63 3.44 -9.62
N LYS A 49 12.91 4.49 -10.40
CA LYS A 49 14.24 4.81 -10.95
C LYS A 49 14.29 6.26 -11.42
N ASP A 50 15.49 6.82 -11.53
CA ASP A 50 15.74 8.13 -12.16
C ASP A 50 14.88 9.28 -11.60
N GLY A 51 14.65 9.28 -10.28
CA GLY A 51 13.83 10.29 -9.61
C GLY A 51 12.30 10.06 -9.72
N MET A 52 11.87 8.98 -10.37
CA MET A 52 10.48 8.50 -10.34
C MET A 52 10.25 7.50 -9.22
N TYR A 53 9.02 7.47 -8.74
CA TYR A 53 8.51 6.51 -7.76
C TYR A 53 7.47 5.64 -8.42
N GLY A 54 7.57 4.32 -8.27
CA GLY A 54 6.67 3.39 -8.93
C GLY A 54 5.31 3.26 -8.25
N THR A 55 5.16 3.78 -7.02
CA THR A 55 3.86 3.92 -6.38
C THR A 55 3.82 5.10 -5.40
N ASP A 56 2.61 5.49 -5.00
CA ASP A 56 2.37 6.30 -3.82
C ASP A 56 1.86 5.41 -2.69
N VAL A 57 2.16 5.79 -1.45
CA VAL A 57 1.72 5.07 -0.25
C VAL A 57 1.20 6.10 0.75
N LYS A 58 -0.11 6.10 1.03
CA LYS A 58 -0.69 7.08 1.94
C LYS A 58 -0.54 6.65 3.39
N GLY A 59 0.57 6.99 4.03
CA GLY A 59 0.66 6.79 5.49
C GLY A 59 -0.01 7.92 6.26
N GLY A 60 -0.30 7.63 7.53
CA GLY A 60 -0.95 8.55 8.46
C GLY A 60 -2.47 8.40 8.59
N VAL A 61 -3.09 7.64 7.68
CA VAL A 61 -4.47 7.16 7.79
C VAL A 61 -4.53 5.66 7.55
N GLU A 62 -5.47 4.98 8.18
CA GLU A 62 -5.61 3.52 8.17
C GLU A 62 -6.31 2.97 6.91
N THR A 63 -6.93 3.83 6.10
CA THR A 63 -7.86 3.41 5.03
C THR A 63 -7.23 2.48 3.99
N GLU A 64 -6.03 2.79 3.50
CA GLU A 64 -5.34 1.91 2.54
C GLU A 64 -4.96 0.59 3.19
N TYR A 65 -4.44 0.60 4.42
CA TYR A 65 -4.16 -0.63 5.14
C TYR A 65 -5.41 -1.52 5.29
N LEU A 66 -6.54 -0.96 5.71
CA LEU A 66 -7.78 -1.72 5.90
C LEU A 66 -8.36 -2.27 4.58
N ALA A 67 -8.15 -1.59 3.45
CA ALA A 67 -8.51 -2.13 2.13
C ALA A 67 -7.71 -3.41 1.81
N HIS A 68 -6.42 -3.44 2.16
CA HIS A 68 -5.57 -4.62 1.98
C HIS A 68 -5.95 -5.75 2.94
N VAL A 69 -6.40 -5.43 4.16
CA VAL A 69 -6.98 -6.43 5.09
C VAL A 69 -8.19 -7.13 4.47
N LEU A 70 -9.10 -6.37 3.86
CA LEU A 70 -10.25 -6.94 3.15
C LEU A 70 -9.82 -7.84 1.98
N GLN A 71 -8.81 -7.43 1.21
CA GLN A 71 -8.26 -8.23 0.11
C GLN A 71 -7.58 -9.52 0.60
N ALA A 72 -6.98 -9.51 1.80
CA ALA A 72 -6.43 -10.69 2.46
C ALA A 72 -7.50 -11.61 3.10
N GLY A 73 -8.78 -11.21 3.07
CA GLY A 73 -9.90 -12.06 3.48
C GLY A 73 -10.31 -11.93 4.94
N SER A 74 -9.86 -10.89 5.65
CA SER A 74 -10.33 -10.57 7.00
C SER A 74 -11.30 -9.40 6.98
N PRO A 75 -12.32 -9.35 7.87
CA PRO A 75 -12.99 -8.09 8.16
C PRO A 75 -11.97 -7.07 8.74
N MET A 76 -12.31 -5.78 8.63
CA MET A 76 -11.37 -4.69 8.96
C MET A 76 -11.01 -4.59 10.45
N VAL A 77 -12.00 -4.69 11.33
CA VAL A 77 -11.80 -4.44 12.78
C VAL A 77 -12.61 -5.42 13.60
N LEU A 78 -13.90 -5.57 13.29
CA LEU A 78 -14.83 -6.42 14.01
C LEU A 78 -15.31 -7.59 13.15
N ASP A 79 -15.44 -8.77 13.75
CA ASP A 79 -16.15 -9.90 13.15
C ASP A 79 -17.67 -9.76 13.29
N SER A 80 -18.43 -10.74 12.79
CA SER A 80 -19.89 -10.77 12.88
C SER A 80 -20.45 -10.86 14.31
N ASN A 81 -19.60 -11.16 15.28
CA ASN A 81 -19.95 -11.30 16.70
C ASN A 81 -19.49 -10.09 17.54
N ASN A 82 -18.99 -9.03 16.89
CA ASN A 82 -18.40 -7.83 17.51
C ASN A 82 -17.08 -8.08 18.27
N ASN A 83 -16.36 -9.17 17.98
CA ASN A 83 -15.00 -9.35 18.50
C ASN A 83 -14.02 -8.53 17.68
N VAL A 84 -13.00 -7.95 18.34
CA VAL A 84 -11.87 -7.29 17.68
C VAL A 84 -10.95 -8.36 17.08
N VAL A 85 -10.60 -8.25 15.80
CA VAL A 85 -9.85 -9.29 15.05
C VAL A 85 -8.61 -8.78 14.33
N ILE A 86 -8.03 -7.68 14.80
CA ILE A 86 -6.88 -7.01 14.16
C ILE A 86 -5.55 -7.77 14.26
N ASP A 87 -5.49 -8.85 15.03
CA ASP A 87 -4.29 -9.60 15.40
C ASP A 87 -4.16 -10.95 14.66
N ASN A 88 -4.72 -11.04 13.45
CA ASN A 88 -4.74 -12.28 12.66
C ASN A 88 -3.71 -12.28 11.50
N ALA A 89 -3.59 -13.44 10.85
CA ALA A 89 -2.65 -13.64 9.75
C ALA A 89 -2.90 -12.73 8.53
N ALA A 90 -4.15 -12.43 8.21
CA ALA A 90 -4.51 -11.55 7.10
C ALA A 90 -4.12 -10.09 7.38
N HIS A 91 -4.31 -9.63 8.62
CA HIS A 91 -3.83 -8.32 9.07
C HIS A 91 -2.32 -8.18 8.98
N LYS A 92 -1.58 -9.21 9.39
CA LYS A 92 -0.13 -9.26 9.23
C LYS A 92 0.27 -9.23 7.75
N GLN A 93 -0.34 -10.07 6.92
CA GLN A 93 -0.04 -10.15 5.50
C GLN A 93 -0.31 -8.82 4.77
N ALA A 94 -1.41 -8.14 5.10
CA ALA A 94 -1.74 -6.82 4.59
C ALA A 94 -0.71 -5.76 5.03
N LEU A 95 -0.25 -5.80 6.29
CA LEU A 95 0.78 -4.90 6.80
C LEU A 95 2.14 -5.15 6.13
N ASP A 96 2.53 -6.41 5.98
CA ASP A 96 3.78 -6.81 5.33
C ASP A 96 3.78 -6.34 3.86
N PHE A 97 2.67 -6.53 3.14
CA PHE A 97 2.49 -5.99 1.79
C PHE A 97 2.59 -4.45 1.78
N TYR A 98 1.80 -3.77 2.61
CA TYR A 98 1.72 -2.31 2.62
C TYR A 98 3.06 -1.64 2.96
N THR A 99 3.80 -2.17 3.93
CA THR A 99 5.11 -1.65 4.32
C THR A 99 6.21 -1.95 3.31
N SER A 100 6.11 -3.04 2.55
CA SER A 100 7.08 -3.35 1.50
C SER A 100 7.14 -2.32 0.38
N LEU A 101 6.04 -1.58 0.15
CA LEU A 101 5.92 -0.56 -0.90
C LEU A 101 6.61 0.75 -0.54
N VAL A 102 6.90 0.99 0.74
CA VAL A 102 7.47 2.27 1.22
C VAL A 102 8.80 2.60 0.55
N LYS A 103 9.60 1.59 0.19
CA LYS A 103 10.88 1.77 -0.52
C LYS A 103 10.71 2.34 -1.94
N ASP A 104 9.53 2.16 -2.52
CA ASP A 104 9.20 2.55 -3.89
C ASP A 104 8.33 3.82 -3.95
N ALA A 105 8.11 4.47 -2.80
CA ALA A 105 7.26 5.65 -2.63
C ALA A 105 8.07 6.91 -2.27
N PRO A 106 7.54 8.12 -2.55
CA PRO A 106 8.22 9.37 -2.19
C PRO A 106 8.55 9.49 -0.71
N ALA A 107 9.69 10.09 -0.39
CA ALA A 107 10.06 10.40 0.99
C ALA A 107 9.00 11.32 1.64
N GLY A 108 8.42 10.86 2.75
CA GLY A 108 7.36 11.59 3.47
C GLY A 108 5.94 11.16 3.14
N ALA A 109 5.72 10.30 2.14
CA ALA A 109 4.42 9.69 1.86
C ALA A 109 3.82 8.96 3.10
N PRO A 110 4.63 8.24 3.92
CA PRO A 110 4.13 7.66 5.17
C PRO A 110 3.70 8.68 6.25
N ARG A 111 4.07 9.96 6.08
CA ARG A 111 3.93 11.07 7.04
C ARG A 111 2.98 12.17 6.54
N SER A 112 2.21 11.92 5.48
CA SER A 112 1.42 12.97 4.80
C SER A 112 0.23 13.49 5.63
N THR A 113 -0.17 12.82 6.70
CA THR A 113 -0.92 13.48 7.77
C THR A 113 0.07 14.19 8.69
N GLY A 114 -0.10 15.51 8.88
CA GLY A 114 0.80 16.37 9.66
C GLY A 114 1.20 15.83 11.04
N PRO A 115 2.14 16.50 11.74
CA PRO A 115 2.64 16.02 13.03
C PRO A 115 1.47 15.65 13.94
N PRO A 116 1.54 14.51 14.67
CA PRO A 116 0.48 14.14 15.59
C PRO A 116 0.18 15.35 16.47
N PRO A 117 -1.11 15.68 16.73
CA PRO A 117 -1.42 16.81 17.59
C PRO A 117 -0.59 16.64 18.87
N ARG A 118 0.27 17.62 19.14
CA ARG A 118 0.99 17.64 20.42
C ARG A 118 -0.11 17.65 21.47
N ILE A 119 -0.24 16.54 22.20
CA ILE A 119 -0.96 16.55 23.46
C ILE A 119 -0.13 17.45 24.36
N SER A 120 -0.43 18.75 24.33
CA SER A 120 0.03 19.70 25.33
C SER A 120 -0.55 19.23 26.65
N SER A 121 0.27 18.48 27.38
CA SER A 121 0.14 18.12 28.80
C SER A 121 -1.27 18.30 29.38
N ILE A 122 -2.01 17.20 29.45
CA ILE A 122 -3.03 17.06 30.48
C ILE A 122 -2.29 17.16 31.82
N ARG A 123 -2.23 18.36 32.40
CA ARG A 123 -1.93 18.50 33.82
C ARG A 123 -3.08 17.84 34.55
N ALA A 124 -2.84 16.61 35.02
CA ALA A 124 -3.66 16.01 36.04
C ALA A 124 -3.71 16.98 37.23
N ARG A 125 -4.86 17.63 37.44
CA ARG A 125 -5.21 18.13 38.76
C ARG A 125 -5.54 16.89 39.59
N GLN A 126 -4.56 16.43 40.35
CA GLN A 126 -4.87 15.63 41.54
C GLN A 126 -5.51 16.55 42.59
N PRO A 127 -6.44 16.02 43.40
CA PRO A 127 -7.22 16.80 44.37
C PRO A 127 -6.36 17.45 45.45
#